data_AF-A0A9W5YJT5-F1
#
_entry.id   AF-A0A9W5YJT5-F1
#
_cell.length_a   1.000
_cell.length_b   1.000
_cell.length_c   1.000
_cell.angle_alpha   90.00
_cell.angle_beta   90.00
_cell.angle_gamma   90.00
#
_symmetry.space_group_name_H-M   'P 1'
#
loop_
_entity.id
_entity.type
_entity.pdbx_description
1 polymer ?
#
loop_
_entity_poly.entity_id
_entity_poly.type
_entity_poly.pdbx_seq_one_letter_code
_entity_poly.pdbx_strand_id
1 'polypeptide(L)'
;MSHSNSEGDQPSPAILGGSSETTAKDLSVPEKTPEVPSRPLPELPDDVTTLLDAPNTARLLSHYDEIICPHQIAEIGDDAENPYRAYILPLARKKIGLLYAVLGLAASHLGRITGDEFLHEATAVEYRMKAIRALSEEIRKSQRTSLLEDEQDTVLAIIQVLLLHDISESGVSSHGIHITGAMSVCKQLLIAEGLHGRRQRAMFFLGNLAWYVNPVLLFPIHSSLGNNQA
;
A
#
# COMPACT_ATOMS: atom_id res chain seq x y z
N MET A 1 29.31 -55.30 -40.32
CA MET A 1 28.37 -56.15 -41.08
C MET A 1 27.02 -55.44 -41.05
N SER A 2 26.38 -55.02 -42.13
CA SER A 2 26.67 -55.09 -43.56
C SER A 2 25.78 -54.03 -44.24
N HIS A 3 26.32 -53.39 -45.28
CA HIS A 3 25.60 -52.56 -46.24
C HIS A 3 24.47 -53.32 -46.94
N SER A 4 23.50 -52.61 -47.55
CA SER A 4 23.15 -52.78 -48.98
C SER A 4 22.17 -51.68 -49.47
N ASN A 5 22.59 -51.00 -50.54
CA ASN A 5 21.80 -50.16 -51.45
C ASN A 5 20.83 -51.02 -52.29
N SER A 6 19.82 -50.38 -52.92
CA SER A 6 19.56 -50.52 -54.38
C SER A 6 18.32 -49.72 -54.84
N GLU A 7 18.53 -48.98 -55.95
CA GLU A 7 17.69 -48.70 -57.13
C GLU A 7 16.25 -48.12 -56.97
N GLY A 8 15.79 -47.16 -57.79
CA GLY A 8 16.37 -46.62 -59.02
C GLY A 8 15.47 -45.58 -59.72
N ASP A 9 15.99 -45.21 -60.89
CA ASP A 9 15.40 -44.55 -62.05
C ASP A 9 15.10 -43.03 -62.11
N GLN A 10 15.95 -42.39 -62.92
CA GLN A 10 15.79 -41.16 -63.70
C GLN A 10 14.95 -41.44 -64.97
N PRO A 11 14.33 -40.43 -65.62
CA PRO A 11 15.08 -39.61 -66.58
C PRO A 11 14.71 -38.11 -66.69
N SER A 12 15.76 -37.34 -67.04
CA SER A 12 15.83 -36.02 -67.71
C SER A 12 14.83 -35.79 -68.87
N PRO A 13 14.62 -34.57 -69.45
CA PRO A 13 15.61 -33.49 -69.60
C PRO A 13 15.14 -32.01 -69.58
N ALA A 14 16.16 -31.16 -69.41
CA ALA A 14 16.50 -29.91 -70.13
C ALA A 14 15.53 -28.71 -70.29
N ILE A 15 15.91 -27.63 -69.60
CA ILE A 15 16.22 -26.24 -70.06
C ILE A 15 15.28 -25.57 -71.08
N LEU A 16 14.57 -24.48 -70.70
CA LEU A 16 14.96 -23.07 -70.99
C LEU A 16 13.84 -22.06 -70.61
N GLY A 17 14.22 -21.04 -69.83
CA GLY A 17 13.85 -19.65 -70.09
C GLY A 17 12.60 -19.09 -69.40
N GLY A 18 12.80 -18.09 -68.53
CA GLY A 18 11.76 -17.10 -68.24
C GLY A 18 11.79 -16.50 -66.83
N SER A 19 12.48 -15.38 -66.67
CA SER A 19 12.50 -14.47 -65.52
C SER A 19 11.11 -14.17 -64.93
N SER A 20 11.00 -14.07 -63.59
CA SER A 20 10.71 -12.82 -62.86
C SER A 20 10.41 -13.04 -61.37
N GLU A 21 11.18 -12.34 -60.54
CA GLU A 21 10.92 -11.82 -59.19
C GLU A 21 9.75 -12.38 -58.36
N THR A 22 10.08 -13.07 -57.26
CA THR A 22 9.21 -13.23 -56.09
C THR A 22 9.63 -12.24 -55.00
N THR A 23 8.91 -11.12 -54.92
CA THR A 23 8.95 -10.18 -53.80
C THR A 23 8.19 -10.78 -52.62
N ALA A 24 8.86 -10.95 -51.48
CA ALA A 24 8.24 -11.31 -50.21
C ALA A 24 7.33 -10.15 -49.74
N LYS A 25 6.03 -10.40 -49.60
CA LYS A 25 5.09 -9.48 -48.94
C LYS A 25 5.04 -9.82 -47.45
N ASP A 26 5.72 -8.96 -46.70
CA ASP A 26 5.62 -8.80 -45.26
C ASP A 26 4.25 -8.22 -44.91
N LEU A 27 3.45 -8.94 -44.12
CA LEU A 27 2.15 -8.51 -43.60
C LEU A 27 2.37 -7.96 -42.20
N SER A 28 2.68 -6.67 -42.09
CA SER A 28 2.69 -5.94 -40.83
C SER A 28 1.31 -5.33 -40.57
N VAL A 29 0.61 -5.90 -39.59
CA VAL A 29 -0.57 -5.29 -38.94
C VAL A 29 -0.05 -4.26 -37.94
N PRO A 30 -0.49 -2.99 -37.95
CA PRO A 30 -0.11 -2.05 -36.90
C PRO A 30 -1.01 -2.30 -35.68
N GLU A 31 -0.44 -2.93 -34.66
CA GLU A 31 -0.99 -2.99 -33.30
C GLU A 31 -0.97 -1.57 -32.72
N LYS A 32 -2.12 -0.88 -32.77
CA LYS A 32 -2.34 0.37 -32.05
C LYS A 32 -2.67 0.03 -30.60
N THR A 33 -1.66 0.05 -29.74
CA THR A 33 -1.83 0.13 -28.30
C THR A 33 -2.58 1.44 -27.98
N PRO A 34 -3.71 1.42 -27.26
CA PRO A 34 -4.32 2.66 -26.80
C PRO A 34 -3.44 3.24 -25.70
N GLU A 35 -2.70 4.31 -26.02
CA GLU A 35 -2.10 5.18 -25.02
C GLU A 35 -3.23 5.78 -24.18
N VAL A 36 -3.38 5.27 -22.96
CA VAL A 36 -4.19 5.93 -21.93
C VAL A 36 -3.49 7.27 -21.63
N PRO A 37 -4.16 8.42 -21.79
CA PRO A 37 -3.57 9.69 -21.40
C PRO A 37 -3.41 9.74 -19.88
N SER A 38 -2.22 9.41 -19.39
CA SER A 38 -1.84 9.58 -18.00
C SER A 38 -1.79 11.07 -17.71
N ARG A 39 -2.90 11.66 -17.27
CA ARG A 39 -2.91 13.02 -16.75
C ARG A 39 -1.90 13.07 -15.59
N PRO A 40 -0.86 13.92 -15.64
CA PRO A 40 0.08 14.05 -14.53
C PRO A 40 -0.70 14.45 -13.27
N LEU A 41 -0.52 13.69 -12.19
CA LEU A 41 -1.08 14.08 -10.91
C LEU A 41 -0.40 15.39 -10.46
N PRO A 42 -1.16 16.34 -9.86
CA PRO A 42 -0.55 17.51 -9.26
C PRO A 42 0.47 17.09 -8.22
N GLU A 43 1.70 17.59 -8.30
CA GLU A 43 2.73 17.29 -7.29
C GLU A 43 2.26 17.72 -5.89
N LEU A 44 2.19 16.76 -4.96
CA LEU A 44 1.84 17.08 -3.58
C LEU A 44 2.96 17.87 -2.87
N PRO A 45 2.63 18.81 -1.96
CA PRO A 45 3.64 19.56 -1.19
C PRO A 45 4.47 18.69 -0.25
N ASP A 46 5.79 18.83 -0.27
CA ASP A 46 6.71 18.03 0.56
C ASP A 46 6.97 18.60 1.97
N ASP A 47 6.33 19.70 2.33
CA ASP A 47 6.38 20.30 3.66
C ASP A 47 5.00 20.29 4.35
N VAL A 48 5.03 20.19 5.68
CA VAL A 48 3.82 20.01 6.49
C VAL A 48 2.91 21.23 6.42
N THR A 49 3.47 22.44 6.44
CA THR A 49 2.69 23.68 6.51
C THR A 49 1.90 23.88 5.22
N THR A 50 2.57 23.80 4.06
CA THR A 50 1.93 23.94 2.75
C THR A 50 0.90 22.83 2.53
N LEU A 51 1.19 21.60 2.96
CA LEU A 51 0.22 20.51 2.84
C LEU A 51 -1.00 20.74 3.74
N LEU A 52 -0.84 21.25 4.96
CA LEU A 52 -1.95 21.58 5.85
C LEU A 52 -2.84 22.71 5.28
N ASP A 53 -2.23 23.67 4.59
CA ASP A 53 -2.94 24.79 3.96
C ASP A 53 -3.63 24.40 2.63
N ALA A 54 -3.38 23.18 2.12
CA ALA A 54 -3.99 22.73 0.88
C ALA A 54 -5.52 22.54 1.03
N PRO A 55 -6.35 22.93 0.04
CA PRO A 55 -7.81 22.97 0.17
C PRO A 55 -8.46 21.64 0.55
N ASN A 56 -7.92 20.53 0.04
CA ASN A 56 -8.46 19.20 0.29
C ASN A 56 -8.01 18.61 1.63
N THR A 57 -6.92 19.12 2.23
CA THR A 57 -6.35 18.57 3.46
C THR A 57 -7.28 18.73 4.64
N ALA A 58 -7.93 19.89 4.79
CA ALA A 58 -8.87 20.13 5.88
C ALA A 58 -10.07 19.15 5.83
N ARG A 59 -10.62 18.91 4.62
CA ARG A 59 -11.72 17.96 4.41
C ARG A 59 -11.31 16.53 4.77
N LEU A 60 -10.13 16.10 4.32
CA LEU A 60 -9.62 14.75 4.59
C LEU A 60 -9.26 14.54 6.07
N LEU A 61 -8.67 15.55 6.72
CA LEU A 61 -8.39 15.50 8.16
C LEU A 61 -9.68 15.45 8.99
N SER A 62 -10.70 16.23 8.61
CA SER A 62 -12.01 16.18 9.29
C SER A 62 -12.67 14.83 9.10
N HIS A 63 -12.63 14.27 7.88
CA HIS A 63 -13.14 12.93 7.60
C HIS A 63 -12.42 11.85 8.41
N TYR A 64 -11.09 11.94 8.53
CA TYR A 64 -10.33 11.03 9.38
C TYR A 64 -10.79 11.13 10.84
N ASP A 65 -10.92 12.35 11.34
CA ASP A 65 -11.21 12.63 12.74
C ASP A 65 -12.64 12.24 13.16
N GLU A 66 -13.63 12.57 12.32
CA GLU A 66 -15.05 12.40 12.64
C GLU A 66 -15.57 11.01 12.27
N ILE A 67 -14.98 10.38 11.23
CA ILE A 67 -15.48 9.11 10.70
C ILE A 67 -14.51 7.98 10.97
N ILE A 68 -13.22 8.14 10.71
CA ILE A 68 -12.29 7.01 10.80
C ILE A 68 -11.89 6.74 12.27
N CYS A 69 -11.42 7.76 13.00
CA CYS A 69 -10.95 7.63 14.39
C CYS A 69 -11.94 6.90 15.31
N PRO A 70 -13.25 7.20 15.34
CA PRO A 70 -14.18 6.56 16.27
C PRO A 70 -14.38 5.07 16.02
N HIS A 71 -14.14 4.60 14.78
CA HIS A 71 -14.33 3.20 14.39
C HIS A 71 -13.06 2.35 14.58
N GLN A 72 -11.97 2.94 15.08
CA GLN A 72 -10.71 2.22 15.35
C GLN A 72 -10.63 1.63 16.76
N ILE A 73 -11.61 1.92 17.60
CA ILE A 73 -11.77 1.37 18.94
C ILE A 73 -13.02 0.49 19.00
N ALA A 74 -12.97 -0.59 19.78
CA ALA A 74 -14.08 -1.55 19.89
C ALA A 74 -15.31 -0.96 20.58
N GLU A 75 -15.12 0.00 21.49
CA GLU A 75 -16.18 0.80 22.06
C GLU A 75 -16.40 2.02 21.17
N ILE A 76 -17.48 2.01 20.37
CA ILE A 76 -17.86 3.15 19.54
C ILE A 76 -18.26 4.30 20.46
N GLY A 77 -17.47 5.37 20.47
CA GLY A 77 -17.76 6.58 21.22
C GLY A 77 -16.97 7.77 20.67
N ASP A 78 -17.62 8.94 20.61
CA ASP A 78 -16.97 10.23 20.34
C ASP A 78 -16.34 10.77 21.64
N ASP A 79 -15.45 9.97 22.21
CA ASP A 79 -14.75 10.36 23.43
C ASP A 79 -13.51 11.19 23.05
N ALA A 80 -13.34 12.33 23.74
CA ALA A 80 -12.13 13.14 23.66
C ALA A 80 -10.87 12.34 24.02
N GLU A 81 -11.04 11.23 24.76
CA GLU A 81 -10.00 10.28 25.12
C GLU A 81 -9.67 9.25 24.03
N ASN A 82 -10.23 9.34 22.82
CA ASN A 82 -9.87 8.45 21.73
C ASN A 82 -8.35 8.55 21.44
N PRO A 83 -7.57 7.45 21.61
CA PRO A 83 -6.11 7.51 21.52
C PRO A 83 -5.62 7.76 20.09
N TYR A 84 -6.39 7.41 19.05
CA TYR A 84 -6.06 7.76 17.66
C TYR A 84 -6.18 9.27 17.45
N ARG A 85 -7.24 9.89 17.98
CA ARG A 85 -7.41 11.35 17.99
C ARG A 85 -6.30 12.04 18.79
N ALA A 86 -6.06 11.59 20.02
CA ALA A 86 -5.11 12.20 20.95
C ALA A 86 -3.65 12.04 20.51
N TYR A 87 -3.27 10.96 19.82
CA TYR A 87 -1.88 10.68 19.47
C TYR A 87 -1.55 10.89 18.00
N ILE A 88 -2.39 10.44 17.06
CA ILE A 88 -2.06 10.50 15.63
C ILE A 88 -2.23 11.91 15.10
N LEU A 89 -3.34 12.59 15.39
CA LEU A 89 -3.63 13.89 14.79
C LEU A 89 -2.66 15.01 15.21
N PRO A 90 -2.23 15.13 16.48
CA PRO A 90 -1.19 16.11 16.84
C PRO A 90 0.16 15.81 16.20
N LEU A 91 0.48 14.52 16.00
CA LEU A 91 1.74 14.11 15.40
C LEU A 91 1.73 14.30 13.88
N ALA A 92 0.61 14.01 13.21
CA ALA A 92 0.41 14.23 11.77
C ALA A 92 0.60 15.72 11.42
N ARG A 93 0.10 16.63 12.24
CA ARG A 93 0.31 18.08 12.07
C ARG A 93 1.77 18.54 12.22
N LYS A 94 2.68 17.66 12.66
CA LYS A 94 4.12 17.96 12.84
C LYS A 94 5.01 17.16 11.89
N LYS A 95 4.52 16.05 11.32
CA LYS A 95 5.33 15.03 10.67
C LYS A 95 4.73 14.67 9.31
N ILE A 96 5.41 15.09 8.25
CA ILE A 96 4.91 15.00 6.86
C ILE A 96 4.56 13.56 6.46
N GLY A 97 5.40 12.58 6.81
CA GLY A 97 5.16 11.18 6.50
C GLY A 97 3.87 10.64 7.12
N LEU A 98 3.56 11.06 8.36
CA LEU A 98 2.32 10.68 9.03
C LEU A 98 1.12 11.43 8.49
N LEU A 99 1.27 12.71 8.16
CA LEU A 99 0.21 13.47 7.48
C LEU A 99 -0.19 12.79 6.17
N TYR A 100 0.78 12.42 5.34
CA TYR A 100 0.52 11.66 4.12
C TYR A 100 -0.21 10.33 4.38
N ALA A 101 0.19 9.57 5.40
CA ALA A 101 -0.48 8.31 5.72
C ALA A 101 -1.96 8.52 6.09
N VAL A 102 -2.23 9.53 6.94
CA VAL A 102 -3.60 9.90 7.36
C VAL A 102 -4.44 10.35 6.18
N LEU A 103 -3.89 11.23 5.32
CA LEU A 103 -4.59 11.73 4.14
C LEU A 103 -4.86 10.63 3.12
N GLY A 104 -3.92 9.70 2.92
CA GLY A 104 -4.11 8.55 2.03
C GLY A 104 -5.25 7.65 2.49
N LEU A 105 -5.28 7.28 3.78
CA LEU A 105 -6.36 6.48 4.35
C LEU A 105 -7.72 7.21 4.25
N ALA A 106 -7.75 8.50 4.60
CA ALA A 106 -8.97 9.31 4.52
C ALA A 106 -9.47 9.46 3.08
N ALA A 107 -8.58 9.70 2.12
CA ALA A 107 -8.90 9.81 0.71
C ALA A 107 -9.45 8.48 0.16
N SER A 108 -8.80 7.36 0.48
CA SER A 108 -9.26 6.04 0.06
C SER A 108 -10.67 5.76 0.61
N HIS A 109 -10.90 5.97 1.91
CA HIS A 109 -12.19 5.74 2.52
C HIS A 109 -13.27 6.68 1.97
N LEU A 110 -13.01 7.99 1.96
CA LEU A 110 -13.95 9.01 1.52
C LEU A 110 -14.32 8.81 0.04
N GLY A 111 -13.31 8.62 -0.82
CA GLY A 111 -13.52 8.39 -2.24
C GLY A 111 -14.40 7.17 -2.49
N ARG A 112 -14.18 6.08 -1.76
CA ARG A 112 -14.99 4.87 -1.86
C ARG A 112 -16.46 5.10 -1.47
N ILE A 113 -16.73 5.80 -0.37
CA ILE A 113 -18.12 6.01 0.09
C ILE A 113 -18.86 7.05 -0.77
N THR A 114 -18.16 7.99 -1.41
CA THR A 114 -18.77 8.99 -2.30
C THR A 114 -18.79 8.56 -3.76
N GLY A 115 -18.17 7.44 -4.12
CA GLY A 115 -17.98 7.03 -5.52
C GLY A 115 -17.02 7.94 -6.30
N ASP A 116 -16.10 8.64 -5.62
CA ASP A 116 -15.06 9.45 -6.24
C ASP A 116 -13.83 8.58 -6.51
N GLU A 117 -13.78 7.98 -7.70
CA GLU A 117 -12.69 7.10 -8.14
C GLU A 117 -11.34 7.81 -8.18
N PHE A 118 -11.29 9.09 -8.55
CA PHE A 118 -10.02 9.83 -8.58
C PHE A 118 -9.45 10.04 -7.17
N LEU A 119 -10.30 10.34 -6.20
CA LEU A 119 -9.89 10.45 -4.80
C LEU A 119 -9.45 9.09 -4.24
N HIS A 120 -10.19 8.03 -4.56
CA HIS A 120 -9.92 6.67 -4.08
C HIS A 120 -8.67 6.04 -4.70
N GLU A 121 -8.52 6.08 -6.02
CA GLU A 121 -7.50 5.31 -6.74
C GLU A 121 -6.24 6.11 -7.07
N ALA A 122 -6.36 7.42 -7.32
CA ALA A 122 -5.21 8.22 -7.70
C ALA A 122 -4.64 8.99 -6.51
N THR A 123 -5.47 9.80 -5.86
CA THR A 123 -5.05 10.68 -4.76
C THR A 123 -4.60 9.88 -3.54
N ALA A 124 -5.37 8.87 -3.13
CA ALA A 124 -5.02 8.05 -1.98
C ALA A 124 -3.72 7.26 -2.20
N VAL A 125 -3.51 6.72 -3.41
CA VAL A 125 -2.29 5.98 -3.77
C VAL A 125 -1.07 6.89 -3.74
N GLU A 126 -1.19 8.12 -4.25
CA GLU A 126 -0.08 9.07 -4.21
C GLU A 126 0.33 9.40 -2.78
N TYR A 127 -0.64 9.71 -1.91
CA TYR A 127 -0.39 9.94 -0.48
C TYR A 127 0.27 8.74 0.19
N ARG A 128 -0.24 7.52 -0.07
CA ARG A 128 0.34 6.28 0.45
C ARG A 128 1.79 6.09 0.00
N MET A 129 2.09 6.32 -1.28
CA MET A 129 3.46 6.23 -1.81
C MET A 129 4.40 7.20 -1.12
N LYS A 130 3.96 8.45 -0.89
CA LYS A 130 4.78 9.45 -0.18
C LYS A 130 4.98 9.08 1.29
N ALA A 131 3.96 8.54 1.96
CA ALA A 131 4.08 8.02 3.33
C ALA A 131 5.10 6.86 3.44
N ILE A 132 5.07 5.90 2.50
CA ILE A 132 6.03 4.78 2.44
C ILE A 132 7.46 5.28 2.21
N ARG A 133 7.65 6.29 1.35
CA ARG A 133 8.97 6.93 1.13
C ARG A 133 9.47 7.58 2.41
N ALA A 134 8.64 8.38 3.08
CA ALA A 134 8.99 9.02 4.35
C ALA A 134 9.34 7.99 5.45
N LEU A 135 8.55 6.92 5.57
CA LEU A 135 8.85 5.80 6.48
C LEU A 135 10.20 5.16 6.19
N SER A 136 10.50 4.93 4.90
CA SER A 136 11.78 4.34 4.49
C SER A 136 12.97 5.21 4.89
N GLU A 137 12.83 6.54 4.81
CA GLU A 137 13.88 7.47 5.25
C GLU A 137 14.07 7.46 6.76
N GLU A 138 13.01 7.45 7.56
CA GLU A 138 13.10 7.35 9.02
C GLU A 138 13.75 6.02 9.45
N ILE A 139 13.43 4.90 8.77
CA ILE A 139 14.09 3.60 9.00
C ILE A 139 15.59 3.68 8.65
N ARG A 140 15.97 4.28 7.52
CA ARG A 140 17.39 4.45 7.15
C ARG A 140 18.14 5.35 8.12
N LYS A 141 17.47 6.36 8.67
CA LYS A 141 18.03 7.24 9.71
C LYS A 141 18.25 6.47 11.00
N SER A 142 17.29 5.64 11.40
CA SER A 142 17.35 4.82 12.61
C SER A 142 18.52 3.81 12.61
N GLN A 143 18.97 3.39 11.43
CA GLN A 143 20.15 2.52 11.29
C GLN A 143 21.48 3.25 11.50
N ARG A 144 21.49 4.58 11.36
CA ARG A 144 22.68 5.43 11.48
C ARG A 144 22.77 6.13 12.82
N THR A 145 21.63 6.47 13.41
CA THR A 145 21.51 7.23 14.66
C THR A 145 20.32 6.73 15.47
N SER A 146 20.37 6.83 16.81
CA SER A 146 19.16 6.66 17.64
C SER A 146 18.14 7.74 17.28
N LEU A 147 16.87 7.34 17.22
CA LEU A 147 15.74 8.23 16.95
C LEU A 147 15.23 8.83 18.25
N LEU A 148 14.81 10.09 18.21
CA LEU A 148 14.12 10.70 19.34
C LEU A 148 12.77 10.04 19.58
N GLU A 149 12.23 10.22 20.79
CA GLU A 149 10.96 9.61 21.20
C GLU A 149 9.79 9.88 20.24
N ASP A 150 9.60 11.14 19.84
CA ASP A 150 8.56 11.55 18.89
C ASP A 150 8.79 10.96 17.50
N GLU A 151 10.04 10.71 17.09
CA GLU A 151 10.38 10.12 15.80
C GLU A 151 10.06 8.62 15.78
N GLN A 152 10.35 7.92 16.87
CA GLN A 152 9.93 6.53 17.05
C GLN A 152 8.40 6.41 17.03
N ASP A 153 7.69 7.29 17.77
CA ASP A 153 6.23 7.32 17.77
C ASP A 153 5.68 7.62 16.37
N THR A 154 6.36 8.47 15.60
CA THR A 154 6.00 8.78 14.21
C THR A 154 6.13 7.56 13.32
N VAL A 155 7.23 6.82 13.41
CA VAL A 155 7.45 5.58 12.66
C VAL A 155 6.34 4.56 12.97
N LEU A 156 6.06 4.35 14.25
CA LEU A 156 5.01 3.43 14.70
C LEU A 156 3.62 3.86 14.19
N ALA A 157 3.29 5.15 14.28
CA ALA A 157 2.03 5.68 13.79
C ALA A 157 1.88 5.57 12.27
N ILE A 158 2.95 5.82 11.49
CA ILE A 158 2.90 5.66 10.03
C ILE A 158 2.62 4.20 9.67
N ILE A 159 3.34 3.25 10.28
CA ILE A 159 3.11 1.81 10.05
C ILE A 159 1.67 1.46 10.40
N GLN A 160 1.19 1.89 11.58
CA GLN A 160 -0.17 1.64 12.04
C GLN A 160 -1.24 2.13 11.04
N VAL A 161 -1.10 3.35 10.51
CA VAL A 161 -2.07 3.91 9.55
C VAL A 161 -2.01 3.21 8.20
N LEU A 162 -0.80 2.88 7.71
CA LEU A 162 -0.63 2.11 6.46
C LEU A 162 -1.23 0.70 6.54
N LEU A 163 -1.13 0.05 7.70
CA LEU A 163 -1.78 -1.24 7.94
C LEU A 163 -3.30 -1.17 7.88
N LEU A 164 -3.86 -0.15 8.52
CA LEU A 164 -5.31 0.08 8.49
C LEU A 164 -5.80 0.32 7.07
N HIS A 165 -5.02 1.02 6.26
CA HIS A 165 -5.30 1.20 4.85
C HIS A 165 -5.36 -0.14 4.10
N ASP A 166 -4.34 -0.99 4.22
CA ASP A 166 -4.31 -2.33 3.61
C ASP A 166 -5.49 -3.21 4.02
N ILE A 167 -5.82 -3.24 5.32
CA ILE A 167 -6.93 -4.01 5.86
C ILE A 167 -8.26 -3.48 5.31
N SER A 168 -8.41 -2.15 5.23
CA SER A 168 -9.63 -1.52 4.73
C SER A 168 -9.88 -1.80 3.24
N GLU A 169 -8.83 -2.03 2.46
CA GLU A 169 -8.92 -2.32 1.02
C GLU A 169 -9.10 -3.82 0.74
N SER A 170 -8.36 -4.68 1.41
CA SER A 170 -8.26 -6.10 1.05
C SER A 170 -8.88 -7.07 2.06
N GLY A 171 -9.35 -6.57 3.21
CA GLY A 171 -9.93 -7.39 4.30
C GLY A 171 -8.91 -8.24 5.08
N VAL A 172 -7.66 -8.30 4.61
CA VAL A 172 -6.54 -8.99 5.26
C VAL A 172 -5.29 -8.15 5.16
N SER A 173 -4.36 -8.28 6.11
CA SER A 173 -3.03 -7.67 5.98
C SER A 173 -2.14 -8.53 5.06
N SER A 174 -2.43 -8.56 3.75
CA SER A 174 -1.72 -9.39 2.76
C SER A 174 -0.23 -9.02 2.58
N HIS A 175 0.20 -7.82 3.00
CA HIS A 175 1.61 -7.39 3.04
C HIS A 175 2.38 -7.83 4.30
N GLY A 176 1.90 -8.84 5.04
CA GLY A 176 2.45 -9.33 6.33
C GLY A 176 3.98 -9.52 6.40
N ILE A 177 4.63 -9.80 5.27
CA ILE A 177 6.08 -9.97 5.16
C ILE A 177 6.83 -8.62 5.27
N HIS A 178 6.32 -7.53 4.69
CA HIS A 178 6.89 -6.19 4.82
C HIS A 178 6.71 -5.64 6.25
N ILE A 179 5.63 -6.05 6.91
CA ILE A 179 5.25 -5.66 8.27
C ILE A 179 6.12 -6.38 9.29
N THR A 180 6.45 -7.64 9.07
CA THR A 180 7.46 -8.35 9.88
C THR A 180 8.83 -7.67 9.79
N GLY A 181 9.20 -7.17 8.60
CA GLY A 181 10.41 -6.36 8.40
C GLY A 181 10.36 -5.02 9.16
N ALA A 182 9.27 -4.26 9.03
CA ALA A 182 9.07 -2.99 9.74
C ALA A 182 8.99 -3.18 11.26
N MET A 183 8.34 -4.25 11.74
CA MET A 183 8.30 -4.63 13.15
C MET A 183 9.64 -5.12 13.68
N SER A 184 10.45 -5.81 12.89
CA SER A 184 11.83 -6.18 13.28
C SER A 184 12.70 -4.96 13.50
N VAL A 185 12.53 -3.92 12.67
CA VAL A 185 13.17 -2.62 12.85
C VAL A 185 12.63 -1.89 14.08
N CYS A 186 11.30 -1.87 14.28
CA CYS A 186 10.69 -1.30 15.49
C CYS A 186 11.15 -2.02 16.77
N LYS A 187 11.28 -3.34 16.73
CA LYS A 187 11.78 -4.16 17.84
C LYS A 187 13.23 -3.79 18.19
N GLN A 188 14.08 -3.51 17.20
CA GLN A 188 15.44 -3.01 17.45
C GLN A 188 15.44 -1.60 18.06
N LEU A 189 14.55 -0.71 17.60
CA LEU A 189 14.40 0.63 18.15
C LEU A 189 13.95 0.63 19.62
N LEU A 190 13.09 -0.31 20.00
CA LEU A 190 12.49 -0.35 21.34
C LEU A 190 13.31 -1.14 22.36
N ILE A 191 14.02 -2.20 21.92
CA ILE A 191 14.91 -2.97 22.79
C ILE A 191 16.11 -2.13 23.25
N ALA A 192 16.57 -1.17 22.42
CA ALA A 192 17.72 -0.33 22.74
C ALA A 192 17.46 0.70 23.86
N GLU A 193 16.21 1.16 24.05
CA GLU A 193 15.88 2.28 24.96
C GLU A 193 14.96 1.92 26.13
N GLY A 194 14.30 0.75 26.09
CA GLY A 194 13.46 0.23 27.16
C GLY A 194 12.06 0.86 27.21
N LEU A 195 11.02 0.02 27.33
CA LEU A 195 9.63 0.44 27.49
C LEU A 195 9.30 0.66 28.97
N HIS A 196 9.66 1.82 29.50
CA HIS A 196 9.20 2.22 30.83
C HIS A 196 7.75 2.73 30.74
N GLY A 197 6.95 2.58 31.80
CA GLY A 197 5.52 2.97 31.85
C GLY A 197 5.18 4.44 31.54
N ARG A 198 6.17 5.26 31.17
CA ARG A 198 6.05 6.65 30.70
C ARG A 198 5.77 6.75 29.18
N ARG A 199 6.06 5.72 28.36
CA ARG A 199 5.88 5.76 26.89
C ARG A 199 4.51 5.24 26.46
N GLN A 200 3.44 5.87 26.95
CA GLN A 200 2.06 5.43 26.71
C GLN A 200 1.69 5.35 25.22
N ARG A 201 2.14 6.32 24.40
CA ARG A 201 1.90 6.33 22.95
C ARG A 201 2.55 5.14 22.24
N ALA A 202 3.83 4.88 22.52
CA ALA A 202 4.54 3.74 21.95
C ALA A 202 3.89 2.41 22.35
N MET A 203 3.49 2.26 23.62
CA MET A 203 2.77 1.08 24.11
C MET A 203 1.45 0.87 23.37
N PHE A 204 0.67 1.93 23.17
CA PHE A 204 -0.57 1.89 22.40
C PHE A 204 -0.34 1.41 20.95
N PHE A 205 0.60 2.03 20.24
CA PHE A 205 0.89 1.63 18.86
C PHE A 205 1.39 0.19 18.78
N LEU A 206 2.25 -0.25 19.70
CA LEU A 206 2.75 -1.62 19.71
C LEU A 206 1.67 -2.65 19.99
N GLY A 207 0.76 -2.37 20.92
CA GLY A 207 -0.39 -3.22 21.21
C GLY A 207 -1.27 -3.39 19.98
N ASN A 208 -1.58 -2.29 19.29
CA ASN A 208 -2.35 -2.31 18.05
C ASN A 208 -1.65 -3.10 16.96
N LEU A 209 -0.34 -2.85 16.73
CA LEU A 209 0.44 -3.61 15.76
C LEU A 209 0.35 -5.12 16.05
N ALA A 210 0.61 -5.55 17.30
CA ALA A 210 0.55 -6.95 17.68
C ALA A 210 -0.82 -7.61 17.39
N TRP A 211 -1.92 -6.85 17.48
CA TRP A 211 -3.25 -7.30 17.10
C TRP A 211 -3.40 -7.48 15.59
N TYR A 212 -2.96 -6.50 14.79
CA TYR A 212 -3.10 -6.53 13.33
C TYR A 212 -2.22 -7.57 12.64
N VAL A 213 -1.07 -7.94 13.22
CA VAL A 213 -0.12 -8.88 12.59
C VAL A 213 -0.37 -10.34 12.98
N ASN A 214 -1.37 -10.63 13.81
CA ASN A 214 -1.66 -12.00 14.24
C ASN A 214 -2.96 -12.55 13.60
N PRO A 215 -2.89 -13.31 12.50
CA PRO A 215 -4.06 -13.89 11.86
C PRO A 215 -4.77 -14.96 12.72
N VAL A 216 -4.15 -15.46 13.80
CA VAL A 216 -4.76 -16.48 14.69
C VAL A 216 -5.90 -15.90 15.55
N LEU A 217 -5.98 -14.56 15.68
CA LEU A 217 -7.07 -13.88 16.40
C LEU A 217 -8.20 -13.39 15.46
N LEU A 218 -8.05 -13.56 14.15
CA LEU A 218 -9.06 -13.25 13.14
C LEU A 218 -9.79 -14.55 12.74
N PHE A 219 -10.93 -14.81 13.42
CA PHE A 219 -11.99 -15.81 13.17
C PHE A 219 -11.88 -17.18 13.89
N PRO A 220 -13.02 -17.72 14.42
CA PRO A 220 -14.33 -17.70 13.77
C PRO A 220 -15.50 -17.07 14.55
N ILE A 221 -16.04 -15.98 14.02
CA ILE A 221 -17.49 -15.69 14.04
C ILE A 221 -18.06 -16.04 12.66
N HIS A 222 -18.24 -17.32 12.38
CA HIS A 222 -19.35 -17.84 11.55
C HIS A 222 -19.33 -19.38 11.55
N SER A 223 -20.07 -19.95 12.50
CA SER A 223 -20.79 -21.23 12.35
C SER A 223 -21.55 -21.52 13.66
N SER A 224 -22.41 -20.60 14.04
CA SER A 224 -23.55 -20.91 14.90
C SER A 224 -24.74 -20.14 14.37
N LEU A 225 -25.41 -20.75 13.39
CA LEU A 225 -26.80 -20.50 13.04
C LEU A 225 -27.22 -21.58 12.04
N GLY A 226 -28.11 -22.47 12.50
CA GLY A 226 -29.08 -23.15 11.64
C GLY A 226 -28.71 -24.57 11.19
N ASN A 227 -29.03 -25.57 12.03
CA ASN A 227 -29.99 -26.59 11.61
C ASN A 227 -30.60 -27.27 12.83
N ASN A 228 -31.71 -26.69 13.28
CA ASN A 228 -32.71 -27.34 14.11
C ASN A 228 -34.06 -27.13 13.40
N GLN A 229 -34.40 -28.04 12.49
CA GLN A 229 -35.73 -28.46 11.99
C GLN A 229 -35.43 -29.68 11.09
N ALA A 230 -36.03 -30.87 11.16
CA ALA A 230 -37.13 -31.44 11.92
C ALA A 230 -36.88 -32.97 12.03
#